data_AF-A0A2W2DF64-F1
#
_entry.id   AF-A0A2W2DF64-F1
#
_cell.length_a   1.000
_cell.length_b   1.000
_cell.length_c   1.000
_cell.angle_alpha   90.00
_cell.angle_beta   90.00
_cell.angle_gamma   90.00
#
_symmetry.space_group_name_H-M   'P 1'
#
loop_
_entity.id
_entity.type
_entity.pdbx_description
1 polymer ?
#
loop_
_entity_poly.entity_id
_entity_poly.type
_entity_poly.pdbx_seq_one_letter_code
_entity_poly.pdbx_strand_id
1 'polypeptide(L)'
;MAIEYRLTLAGDIPLEQVAALAAPEGVEESTVPGYPRLLSADLMHTSGYSVSVYGGSNGYFDAEDDDGSQWEWEPDTYVNIVFHMPKDDTAGRATPDMVAAVARVLAGRSEDAALVLNGNWLLLTRVAGTLTTHQLSWWDNYGVGELLP
;
A
#
# COMPACT_ATOMS: atom_id res chain seq x y z
N MET A 1 10.35 12.50 -10.05
CA MET A 1 9.06 11.88 -9.71
C MET A 1 9.37 10.64 -8.89
N ALA A 2 9.03 10.65 -7.61
CA ALA A 2 9.07 9.45 -6.77
C ALA A 2 8.04 8.43 -7.29
N ILE A 3 8.28 7.14 -7.01
CA ILE A 3 7.29 6.09 -7.23
C ILE A 3 6.48 5.98 -5.95
N GLU A 4 5.16 5.97 -6.06
CA GLU A 4 4.24 5.81 -4.94
C GLU A 4 3.43 4.52 -5.11
N TYR A 5 3.39 3.70 -4.07
CA TYR A 5 2.43 2.61 -3.97
C TYR A 5 1.50 2.88 -2.80
N ARG A 6 0.19 2.80 -3.01
CA ARG A 6 -0.81 2.98 -1.96
C ARG A 6 -1.62 1.72 -1.80
N LEU A 7 -1.51 1.08 -0.64
CA LEU A 7 -2.44 0.05 -0.20
C LEU A 7 -3.54 0.73 0.64
N THR A 8 -4.79 0.60 0.22
CA THR A 8 -5.96 1.06 0.96
C THR A 8 -6.67 -0.15 1.55
N LEU A 9 -7.06 -0.08 2.82
CA LEU A 9 -7.91 -1.06 3.52
C LEU A 9 -9.24 -0.38 3.88
N ALA A 10 -10.38 -1.02 3.60
CA ALA A 10 -11.68 -0.49 4.00
C ALA A 10 -12.04 -0.87 5.44
N GLY A 11 -12.43 0.12 6.23
CA GLY A 11 -12.90 -0.04 7.59
C GLY A 11 -12.27 0.93 8.57
N ASP A 12 -12.84 0.97 9.78
CA ASP A 12 -12.30 1.68 10.94
C ASP A 12 -11.29 0.78 11.66
N ILE A 13 -10.04 0.81 11.17
CA ILE A 13 -8.96 -0.06 11.63
C ILE A 13 -8.01 0.73 12.54
N PRO A 14 -7.59 0.20 13.70
CA PRO A 14 -6.54 0.82 14.51
C PRO A 14 -5.24 0.97 13.73
N LEU A 15 -4.76 2.21 13.57
CA LEU A 15 -3.61 2.52 12.73
C LEU A 15 -2.33 1.86 13.23
N GLU A 16 -2.18 1.72 14.55
CA GLU A 16 -1.02 1.11 15.19
C GLU A 16 -0.91 -0.38 14.82
N GLN A 17 -2.05 -1.08 14.67
CA GLN A 17 -2.06 -2.48 14.24
C GLN A 17 -1.64 -2.62 12.77
N VAL A 18 -2.11 -1.72 11.91
CA VAL A 18 -1.73 -1.69 10.49
C VAL A 18 -0.25 -1.31 10.34
N ALA A 19 0.20 -0.30 11.08
CA ALA A 19 1.57 0.17 11.08
C ALA A 19 2.55 -0.90 11.55
N ALA A 20 2.23 -1.65 12.62
CA ALA A 20 3.06 -2.76 13.09
C ALA A 20 3.20 -3.88 12.04
N LEU A 21 2.18 -4.09 11.19
CA LEU A 21 2.24 -5.04 10.08
C LEU A 21 3.04 -4.51 8.89
N ALA A 22 2.95 -3.22 8.57
CA ALA A 22 3.65 -2.60 7.46
C ALA A 22 5.15 -2.38 7.77
N ALA A 23 5.45 -1.81 8.94
CA ALA A 23 6.78 -1.46 9.43
C ALA A 23 7.05 -2.05 10.83
N PRO A 24 7.48 -3.33 10.92
CA PRO A 24 7.70 -4.02 12.19
C PRO A 24 8.87 -3.46 12.99
N GLU A 25 9.78 -2.74 12.33
CA GLU A 25 10.91 -2.02 12.95
C GLU A 25 10.45 -0.83 13.79
N GLY A 26 9.17 -0.42 13.63
CA GLY A 26 8.55 0.68 14.37
C GLY A 26 8.12 1.81 13.45
N VAL A 27 7.19 2.63 13.96
CA VAL A 27 6.73 3.86 13.33
C VAL A 27 6.81 5.00 14.33
N GLU A 28 7.01 6.20 13.82
CA GLU A 28 6.94 7.45 14.57
C GLU A 28 5.63 8.16 14.23
N GLU A 29 5.01 8.77 15.23
CA GLU A 29 3.83 9.62 15.01
C GLU A 29 4.28 11.00 14.50
N SER A 30 3.62 11.49 13.46
CA SER A 30 3.89 12.81 12.92
C SER A 30 3.63 13.88 13.97
N THR A 31 4.61 14.74 14.18
CA THR A 31 4.50 15.90 15.07
C THR A 31 3.95 17.13 14.35
N VAL A 32 3.59 17.01 13.06
CA VAL A 32 3.13 18.12 12.23
C VAL A 32 1.71 18.53 12.65
N PRO A 33 1.50 19.81 13.04
CA PRO A 33 0.17 20.30 13.39
C PRO A 33 -0.80 20.16 12.20
N GLY A 34 -1.97 19.56 12.43
CA GLY A 34 -2.99 19.35 11.40
C GLY A 34 -3.02 17.96 10.78
N TYR A 35 -2.07 17.08 11.10
CA TYR A 35 -2.08 15.66 10.72
C TYR A 35 -2.18 14.73 11.95
N PRO A 36 -3.23 14.85 12.79
CA PRO A 36 -3.39 13.93 13.90
C PRO A 36 -3.50 12.50 13.35
N ARG A 37 -2.74 11.56 13.92
CA ARG A 37 -2.73 10.13 13.57
C ARG A 37 -2.08 9.74 12.23
N LEU A 38 -1.11 10.51 11.75
CA LEU A 38 -0.19 10.03 10.72
C LEU A 38 0.98 9.28 11.39
N LEU A 39 1.13 7.98 11.09
CA LEU A 39 2.27 7.17 11.51
C LEU A 39 3.22 6.99 10.33
N SER A 40 4.52 7.15 10.53
CA SER A 40 5.50 7.02 9.45
C SER A 40 6.76 6.29 9.88
N ALA A 41 7.42 5.61 8.96
CA ALA A 41 8.77 5.08 9.16
C ALA A 41 9.65 5.41 7.96
N ASP A 42 10.86 5.88 8.24
CA ASP A 42 11.91 6.01 7.24
C ASP A 42 12.68 4.68 7.17
N LEU A 43 12.40 3.89 6.13
CA LEU A 43 13.03 2.59 5.87
C LEU A 43 13.97 2.67 4.66
N MET A 44 14.44 3.88 4.29
CA MET A 44 15.24 4.06 3.08
C MET A 44 16.54 3.25 3.10
N HIS A 45 17.13 3.04 4.29
CA HIS A 45 18.36 2.27 4.45
C HIS A 45 18.15 0.75 4.44
N THR A 46 17.02 0.27 4.94
CA THR A 46 16.73 -1.17 5.11
C THR A 46 15.93 -1.74 3.94
N SER A 47 14.95 -0.99 3.45
CA SER A 47 13.99 -1.42 2.43
C SER A 47 13.85 -0.47 1.23
N GLY A 48 14.61 0.64 1.19
CA GLY A 48 14.65 1.52 0.02
C GLY A 48 13.41 2.39 -0.19
N TYR A 49 12.51 2.48 0.81
CA TYR A 49 11.33 3.35 0.79
C TYR A 49 11.09 3.97 2.16
N SER A 50 10.29 5.03 2.21
CA SER A 50 9.59 5.43 3.44
C SER A 50 8.13 5.01 3.38
N VAL A 51 7.50 4.82 4.53
CA VAL A 51 6.09 4.43 4.62
C VAL A 51 5.32 5.40 5.51
N SER A 52 4.08 5.67 5.13
CA SER A 52 3.13 6.50 5.86
C SER A 52 1.80 5.77 6.00
N VAL A 53 1.21 5.79 7.20
CA VAL A 53 -0.05 5.13 7.54
C VAL A 53 -0.99 6.16 8.14
N TYR A 54 -2.19 6.30 7.56
CA TYR A 54 -3.19 7.24 8.05
C TYR A 54 -4.61 6.75 7.75
N GLY A 55 -5.55 7.16 8.60
CA GLY A 55 -6.98 6.88 8.42
C GLY A 55 -7.72 7.99 7.70
N GLY A 56 -8.86 7.66 7.09
CA GLY A 56 -9.76 8.63 6.49
C GLY A 56 -11.20 8.14 6.42
N SER A 57 -12.08 8.99 5.89
CA SER A 57 -13.51 8.71 5.71
C SER A 57 -14.01 9.35 4.42
N ASN A 58 -15.12 8.84 3.88
CA ASN A 58 -15.68 9.23 2.58
C ASN A 58 -14.61 9.11 1.49
N GLY A 59 -13.97 7.94 1.42
CA GLY A 59 -12.92 7.67 0.44
C GLY A 59 -13.48 7.58 -0.96
N TYR A 60 -12.69 8.05 -1.93
CA TYR A 60 -12.92 7.83 -3.34
C TYR A 60 -11.59 7.46 -3.97
N PHE A 61 -11.51 6.28 -4.56
CA PHE A 61 -10.32 5.75 -5.18
C PHE A 61 -10.64 5.29 -6.58
N ASP A 62 -9.85 5.75 -7.54
CA ASP A 62 -9.90 5.29 -8.91
C ASP A 62 -8.52 4.81 -9.38
N ALA A 63 -8.53 3.92 -10.35
CA ALA A 63 -7.35 3.42 -11.03
C ALA A 63 -7.73 2.78 -12.37
N GLU A 64 -6.77 2.66 -13.28
CA GLU A 64 -6.88 1.93 -14.53
C GLU A 64 -6.59 0.43 -14.31
N ASP A 65 -7.47 -0.41 -14.84
CA ASP A 65 -7.36 -1.87 -14.84
C ASP A 65 -6.61 -2.38 -16.10
N ASP A 66 -6.37 -3.68 -16.20
CA ASP A 66 -5.62 -4.35 -17.28
C ASP A 66 -6.16 -4.10 -18.69
N ASP A 67 -7.48 -3.93 -18.81
CA ASP A 67 -8.16 -3.68 -20.09
C ASP A 67 -8.29 -2.18 -20.41
N GLY A 68 -7.70 -1.31 -19.59
CA GLY A 68 -7.82 0.14 -19.69
C GLY A 68 -9.16 0.67 -19.18
N SER A 69 -10.00 -0.18 -18.57
CA SER A 69 -11.22 0.28 -17.91
C SER A 69 -10.90 0.99 -16.60
N GLN A 70 -11.80 1.88 -16.20
CA GLN A 70 -11.69 2.60 -14.94
C GLN A 70 -12.30 1.76 -13.83
N TRP A 71 -11.48 1.43 -12.83
CA TRP A 71 -11.90 0.86 -11.57
C TRP A 71 -12.16 1.99 -10.57
N GLU A 72 -13.24 1.89 -9.80
CA GLU A 72 -13.66 2.88 -8.82
C GLU A 72 -14.09 2.20 -7.52
N TRP A 73 -13.79 2.82 -6.38
CA TRP A 73 -14.13 2.30 -5.07
C TRP A 73 -14.34 3.41 -4.03
N GLU A 74 -15.45 3.30 -3.28
CA GLU A 74 -15.87 4.30 -2.30
C GLU A 74 -16.06 3.67 -0.90
N PRO A 75 -14.98 3.52 -0.11
CA PRO A 75 -15.10 3.06 1.27
C PRO A 75 -15.51 4.21 2.22
N ASP A 76 -16.53 3.97 3.05
CA ASP A 76 -17.01 4.92 4.06
C ASP A 76 -15.90 5.37 5.03
N THR A 77 -15.08 4.43 5.47
CA THR A 77 -13.89 4.62 6.32
C THR A 77 -12.76 3.78 5.76
N TYR A 78 -11.53 4.25 5.87
CA TYR A 78 -10.37 3.52 5.33
C TYR A 78 -9.08 3.82 6.09
N VAL A 79 -8.10 2.96 5.87
CA VAL A 79 -6.69 3.19 6.20
C VAL A 79 -5.85 3.11 4.95
N ASN A 80 -5.04 4.13 4.69
CA ASN A 80 -4.04 4.13 3.63
C ASN A 80 -2.66 3.81 4.22
N ILE A 81 -1.94 2.92 3.54
CA ILE A 81 -0.52 2.65 3.71
C ILE A 81 0.16 3.10 2.40
N VAL A 82 0.95 4.16 2.48
CA VAL A 82 1.62 4.77 1.33
C VAL A 82 3.11 4.53 1.42
N PHE A 83 3.66 3.88 0.41
CA PHE A 83 5.08 3.61 0.24
C PHE A 83 5.66 4.62 -0.75
N HIS A 84 6.60 5.43 -0.30
CA HIS A 84 7.29 6.41 -1.13
C HIS A 84 8.70 5.92 -1.46
N MET A 85 8.96 5.75 -2.76
CA MET A 85 10.24 5.27 -3.28
C MET A 85 10.91 6.33 -4.15
N PRO A 86 12.25 6.44 -4.11
CA PRO A 86 12.97 7.22 -5.10
C PRO A 86 12.82 6.57 -6.48
N LYS A 87 12.83 7.38 -7.55
CA LYS A 87 12.79 6.89 -8.94
C LYS A 87 14.00 6.02 -9.29
N ASP A 88 15.13 6.39 -8.71
CA ASP A 88 16.41 5.75 -8.91
C ASP A 88 16.57 4.66 -7.83
N ASP A 89 15.77 3.59 -7.90
CA ASP A 89 16.02 2.39 -7.11
C ASP A 89 17.24 1.66 -7.67
N THR A 90 18.43 2.21 -7.40
CA THR A 90 19.72 1.66 -7.84
C THR A 90 19.99 0.25 -7.31
N ALA A 91 19.27 -0.20 -6.28
CA ALA A 91 19.45 -1.53 -5.68
C ALA A 91 18.45 -2.57 -6.20
N GLY A 92 17.32 -2.14 -6.79
CA GLY A 92 16.23 -3.00 -7.24
C GLY A 92 15.52 -3.75 -6.12
N ARG A 93 15.63 -3.28 -4.87
CA ARG A 93 15.12 -3.96 -3.67
C ARG A 93 13.83 -3.36 -3.14
N ALA A 94 13.52 -2.10 -3.47
CA ALA A 94 12.42 -1.40 -2.84
C ALA A 94 11.06 -1.99 -3.20
N THR A 95 10.90 -2.45 -4.46
CA THR A 95 9.65 -3.07 -4.91
C THR A 95 9.41 -4.43 -4.24
N PRO A 96 10.36 -5.40 -4.25
CA PRO A 96 10.20 -6.64 -3.48
C PRO A 96 9.90 -6.44 -1.99
N ASP A 97 10.63 -5.55 -1.32
CA ASP A 97 10.43 -5.31 0.12
C ASP A 97 9.09 -4.65 0.43
N MET A 98 8.58 -3.79 -0.47
CA MET A 98 7.25 -3.22 -0.37
C MET A 98 6.17 -4.28 -0.58
N VAL A 99 6.31 -5.16 -1.58
CA VAL A 99 5.35 -6.25 -1.79
C VAL A 99 5.34 -7.20 -0.59
N ALA A 100 6.50 -7.47 0.01
CA ALA A 100 6.56 -8.24 1.26
C ALA A 100 5.85 -7.53 2.43
N ALA A 101 5.88 -6.19 2.50
CA ALA A 101 5.11 -5.42 3.48
C ALA A 101 3.60 -5.50 3.20
N VAL A 102 3.19 -5.35 1.94
CA VAL A 102 1.79 -5.52 1.52
C VAL A 102 1.29 -6.92 1.86
N ALA A 103 2.05 -7.97 1.56
CA ALA A 103 1.70 -9.35 1.88
C ALA A 103 1.52 -9.56 3.39
N ARG A 104 2.40 -9.01 4.23
CA ARG A 104 2.26 -9.06 5.70
C ARG A 104 0.98 -8.39 6.18
N VAL A 105 0.64 -7.22 5.63
CA VAL A 105 -0.62 -6.53 5.94
C VAL A 105 -1.81 -7.40 5.51
N LEU A 106 -1.80 -7.92 4.28
CA LEU A 106 -2.88 -8.75 3.75
C LEU A 106 -3.05 -10.07 4.51
N ALA A 107 -1.97 -10.69 4.99
CA ALA A 107 -2.04 -11.90 5.79
C ALA A 107 -2.54 -11.64 7.22
N GLY A 108 -2.24 -10.46 7.77
CA GLY A 108 -2.65 -10.08 9.13
C GLY A 108 -4.05 -9.45 9.23
N ARG A 109 -4.65 -9.05 8.10
CA ARG A 109 -5.90 -8.27 8.00
C ARG A 109 -6.86 -8.91 7.00
N SER A 110 -8.16 -8.86 7.26
CA SER A 110 -9.19 -9.47 6.41
C SER A 110 -10.02 -8.47 5.59
N GLU A 111 -9.80 -7.18 5.79
CA GLU A 111 -10.57 -6.11 5.18
C GLU A 111 -10.43 -6.08 3.66
N ASP A 112 -11.46 -5.59 2.95
CA ASP A 112 -11.32 -5.33 1.52
C ASP A 112 -10.16 -4.34 1.29
N ALA A 113 -9.42 -4.55 0.21
CA ALA A 113 -8.17 -3.84 -0.04
C ALA A 113 -7.95 -3.54 -1.52
N ALA A 114 -7.20 -2.47 -1.80
CA ALA A 114 -6.71 -2.18 -3.14
C ALA A 114 -5.28 -1.63 -3.08
N LEU A 115 -4.41 -2.12 -3.97
CA LEU A 115 -3.06 -1.61 -4.17
C LEU A 115 -3.01 -0.85 -5.50
N VAL A 116 -2.65 0.43 -5.42
CA VAL A 116 -2.55 1.33 -6.58
C VAL A 116 -1.15 1.89 -6.71
N LEU A 117 -0.62 1.90 -7.93
CA LEU A 117 0.67 2.47 -8.29
C LEU A 117 0.49 3.87 -8.91
N ASN A 118 1.19 4.85 -8.33
CA ASN A 118 1.23 6.26 -8.74
C ASN A 118 -0.17 6.90 -8.89
N GLY A 119 -1.16 6.39 -8.16
CA GLY A 119 -2.55 6.83 -8.25
C GLY A 119 -3.25 6.48 -9.56
N ASN A 120 -2.64 5.71 -10.45
CA ASN A 120 -3.16 5.49 -11.80
C ASN A 120 -3.38 4.02 -12.13
N TRP A 121 -2.56 3.09 -11.60
CA TRP A 121 -2.58 1.70 -12.04
C TRP A 121 -3.02 0.79 -10.91
N LEU A 122 -4.10 0.04 -11.13
CA LEU A 122 -4.56 -0.96 -10.19
C LEU A 122 -3.61 -2.16 -10.27
N LEU A 123 -3.03 -2.58 -9.16
CA LEU A 123 -2.13 -3.73 -9.12
C LEU A 123 -2.77 -4.95 -8.46
N LEU A 124 -3.62 -4.70 -7.46
CA LEU A 124 -4.25 -5.77 -6.70
C LEU A 124 -5.53 -5.27 -6.04
N THR A 125 -6.53 -6.14 -5.97
CA THR A 125 -7.72 -5.97 -5.14
C THR A 125 -7.93 -7.19 -4.27
N ARG A 126 -8.41 -6.97 -3.05
CA ARG A 126 -9.05 -8.00 -2.24
C ARG A 126 -10.50 -7.58 -2.01
N VAL A 127 -11.44 -8.37 -2.49
CA VAL A 127 -12.88 -8.09 -2.31
C VAL A 127 -13.57 -9.35 -1.79
N ALA A 128 -14.28 -9.23 -0.67
CA ALA A 128 -14.93 -10.34 0.03
C ALA A 128 -13.96 -11.52 0.27
N GLY A 129 -12.73 -11.20 0.64
CA GLY A 129 -11.66 -12.18 0.90
C GLY A 129 -11.02 -12.81 -0.33
N THR A 130 -11.45 -12.46 -1.55
CA THR A 130 -10.83 -12.95 -2.80
C THR A 130 -9.75 -11.99 -3.26
N LEU A 131 -8.51 -12.46 -3.37
CA LEU A 131 -7.39 -11.69 -3.91
C LEU A 131 -7.35 -11.80 -5.43
N THR A 132 -7.19 -10.68 -6.13
CA THR A 132 -7.04 -10.62 -7.58
C THR A 132 -5.90 -9.67 -7.89
N THR A 133 -4.92 -10.16 -8.64
CA THR A 133 -3.83 -9.35 -9.19
C THR A 133 -4.21 -8.82 -10.55
N HIS A 134 -3.84 -7.58 -10.79
CA HIS A 134 -4.00 -6.84 -12.03
C HIS A 134 -2.60 -6.43 -12.51
N GLN A 135 -2.44 -6.07 -13.76
CA GLN A 135 -1.16 -5.69 -14.37
C GLN A 135 -0.16 -6.84 -14.29
N LEU A 136 -0.52 -8.03 -14.78
CA LEU A 136 0.31 -9.24 -14.71
C LEU A 136 1.76 -9.01 -15.18
N SER A 137 1.95 -8.20 -16.23
CA SER A 137 3.28 -7.84 -16.73
C SER A 137 4.16 -7.12 -15.69
N TRP A 138 3.56 -6.35 -14.77
CA TRP A 138 4.26 -5.71 -13.66
C TRP A 138 4.72 -6.76 -12.64
N TRP A 139 3.82 -7.68 -12.24
CA TRP A 139 4.14 -8.76 -11.29
C TRP A 139 5.24 -9.68 -11.82
N ASP A 140 5.16 -10.04 -13.11
CA ASP A 140 6.15 -10.87 -13.80
C ASP A 140 7.51 -10.17 -13.91
N ASN A 141 7.52 -8.87 -14.20
CA ASN A 141 8.75 -8.08 -14.29
C ASN A 141 9.54 -8.07 -12.97
N TYR A 142 8.85 -8.03 -11.84
CA TYR A 142 9.50 -8.04 -10.52
C TYR A 142 9.64 -9.44 -9.92
N GLY A 143 8.88 -10.44 -10.40
CA GLY A 143 8.93 -11.81 -9.89
C GLY A 143 8.41 -11.95 -8.45
N VAL A 144 7.47 -11.09 -8.06
CA VAL A 144 7.02 -10.90 -6.66
C VAL A 144 5.60 -11.45 -6.38
N GLY A 145 4.93 -12.03 -7.38
CA GLY A 145 3.57 -12.56 -7.23
C GLY A 145 3.45 -13.65 -6.16
N GLU A 146 4.48 -14.49 -6.03
CA GLU A 146 4.54 -15.59 -5.04
C GLU A 146 4.66 -15.11 -3.58
N LEU A 147 4.85 -13.80 -3.35
CA LEU A 147 4.90 -13.23 -1.99
C LEU A 147 3.51 -13.01 -1.40
N LEU A 148 2.47 -12.96 -2.23
CA LEU A 148 1.09 -12.70 -1.80
C LEU A 148 0.47 -13.94 -1.12
N PRO A 149 -0.43 -13.75 -0.14
CA PRO A 149 -1.09 -14.83 0.59
C PRO A 149 -2.18 -15.56 -0.21
#